data_AF-A0A950CU05-F1
#
_entry.id   AF-A0A950CU05-F1
#
_cell.length_a   1.000
_cell.length_b   1.000
_cell.length_c   1.000
_cell.angle_alpha   90.00
_cell.angle_beta   90.00
_cell.angle_gamma   90.00
#
_symmetry.space_group_name_H-M   'P 1'
#
loop_
_entity.id
_entity.type
_entity.pdbx_description
1 polymer ?
#
loop_
_entity_poly.entity_id
_entity_poly.type
_entity_poly.pdbx_seq_one_letter_code
_entity_poly.pdbx_strand_id
1 'polypeptide(L)'
;MPLYEYFCGSCLKSFEALVPLSASPRSTYPCPDCGVNSPRILSAVNFAMERRTPALPQRRSRDGKPDVTSLRLPSAARLCWMDDKSAARLAAYKAGRGAEYDDTIAARKELALRHGDSESGGPAPPAHSHSPLSDPVILANRIKAAQKEKVNESATIRESRDSKKE
;
A
#
# COMPACT_ATOMS: atom_id res chain seq x y z
N MET A 1 -42.20 7.28 3.25
CA MET A 1 -41.46 8.45 2.75
C MET A 1 -40.03 8.34 3.25
N PRO A 2 -39.01 8.42 2.39
CA PRO A 2 -37.62 8.38 2.82
C PRO A 2 -37.26 9.58 3.71
N LEU A 3 -36.36 9.33 4.65
CA LEU A 3 -35.74 10.34 5.49
C LEU A 3 -34.43 10.79 4.84
N TYR A 4 -34.27 12.09 4.63
CA TYR A 4 -33.07 12.69 4.04
C TYR A 4 -32.47 13.72 4.98
N GLU A 5 -31.14 13.81 4.99
CA GLU A 5 -30.38 14.78 5.76
C GLU A 5 -30.02 16.00 4.89
N TYR A 6 -30.12 17.21 5.45
CA TYR A 6 -29.88 18.49 4.80
C TYR A 6 -28.93 19.34 5.64
N PHE A 7 -28.14 20.21 4.99
CA PHE A 7 -27.24 21.15 5.68
C PHE A 7 -27.62 22.59 5.37
N CYS A 8 -27.97 23.36 6.39
CA CYS A 8 -28.27 24.77 6.24
C CYS A 8 -26.98 25.61 6.30
N GLY A 9 -26.63 26.29 5.20
CA GLY A 9 -25.44 27.15 5.14
C GLY A 9 -25.53 28.42 5.98
N SER A 10 -26.74 28.92 6.26
CA SER A 10 -26.95 30.11 7.10
C SER A 10 -26.97 29.78 8.60
N CYS A 11 -27.65 28.70 8.99
CA CYS A 11 -27.71 28.27 10.40
C CYS A 11 -26.54 27.37 10.81
N LEU A 12 -25.78 26.84 9.85
CA LEU A 12 -24.69 25.86 10.05
C LEU A 12 -25.12 24.60 10.81
N LYS A 13 -26.39 24.21 10.68
CA LYS A 13 -26.96 23.01 11.31
C LYS A 13 -27.35 21.99 10.25
N SER A 14 -27.18 20.71 10.58
CA SER A 14 -27.82 19.61 9.85
C SER A 14 -29.21 19.34 10.42
N PHE A 15 -30.13 18.93 9.55
CA PHE A 15 -31.47 18.53 9.95
C PHE A 15 -32.03 17.46 9.00
N GLU A 16 -33.05 16.73 9.46
CA GLU A 16 -33.66 15.64 8.72
C GLU A 16 -35.08 16.00 8.29
N ALA A 17 -35.47 15.59 7.09
CA ALA A 17 -36.82 15.79 6.59
C ALA A 17 -37.35 14.56 5.84
N LEU A 18 -38.63 14.24 6.07
CA LEU A 18 -39.37 13.22 5.34
C LEU A 18 -39.85 13.79 4.01
N VAL A 19 -39.38 13.24 2.90
CA VAL A 19 -39.65 13.75 1.56
C VAL A 19 -40.29 12.64 0.71
N PRO A 20 -41.25 12.93 -0.20
CA PRO A 20 -41.82 11.91 -1.06
C PRO A 20 -40.75 11.29 -1.98
N LEU A 21 -40.90 10.01 -2.34
CA LEU A 21 -39.97 9.34 -3.25
C LEU A 21 -39.91 9.98 -4.64
N SER A 22 -40.98 10.67 -5.05
CA SER A 22 -41.04 11.40 -6.33
C SER A 22 -40.18 12.66 -6.35
N ALA A 23 -39.69 13.12 -5.20
CA ALA A 23 -38.80 14.27 -5.15
C ALA A 23 -37.44 13.91 -5.76
N SER A 24 -36.97 14.78 -6.65
CA SER A 24 -35.66 14.65 -7.30
C SER A 24 -34.54 14.52 -6.25
N PRO A 25 -33.49 13.71 -6.51
CA PRO A 25 -32.33 13.62 -5.62
C PRO A 25 -31.57 14.94 -5.46
N ARG A 26 -31.86 15.95 -6.30
CA ARG A 26 -31.33 17.32 -6.22
C ARG A 26 -32.30 18.30 -5.55
N SER A 27 -33.37 17.83 -4.91
CA SER A 27 -34.32 18.71 -4.23
C SER A 27 -33.66 19.41 -3.05
N THR A 28 -33.84 20.73 -2.97
CA THR A 28 -33.52 21.52 -1.77
C THR A 28 -34.72 21.54 -0.83
N TYR A 29 -34.48 21.57 0.48
CA TYR A 29 -35.54 21.65 1.49
C TYR A 29 -35.37 22.91 2.35
N PRO A 30 -36.44 23.65 2.67
CA PRO A 30 -36.34 24.86 3.48
C PRO A 30 -35.94 24.51 4.92
N CYS A 31 -34.96 25.23 5.44
CA CYS A 31 -34.53 25.07 6.83
C CYS A 31 -35.66 25.45 7.80
N PRO A 32 -35.93 24.66 8.86
CA PRO A 32 -36.99 24.97 9.82
C PRO A 32 -36.72 26.24 10.64
N ASP A 33 -35.46 26.60 10.84
CA ASP A 33 -35.07 27.76 11.67
C ASP A 33 -35.10 29.09 10.89
N CYS A 34 -34.69 29.09 9.61
CA CYS A 34 -34.49 30.32 8.84
C CYS A 34 -35.22 30.37 7.50
N GLY A 35 -35.86 29.27 7.07
CA GLY A 35 -36.58 29.19 5.79
C GLY A 35 -35.69 29.13 4.54
N VAL A 36 -34.36 29.24 4.67
CA VAL A 36 -33.44 29.18 3.53
C VAL A 36 -33.41 27.78 2.95
N ASN A 37 -33.43 27.69 1.61
CA ASN A 37 -33.31 26.42 0.89
C ASN A 37 -31.93 25.79 1.12
N SER A 38 -31.93 24.64 1.79
CA SER A 38 -30.73 23.90 2.11
C SER A 38 -30.52 22.72 1.15
N PRO A 39 -29.29 22.48 0.68
CA PRO A 39 -28.97 21.30 -0.12
C PRO A 39 -28.99 20.03 0.73
N ARG A 40 -29.40 18.92 0.11
CA ARG A 40 -29.33 17.60 0.70
C ARG A 40 -27.88 17.16 0.88
N ILE A 41 -27.55 16.62 2.05
CA ILE A 41 -26.29 15.92 2.30
C ILE A 41 -26.41 14.54 1.67
N LEU A 42 -25.64 14.28 0.62
CA LEU A 42 -25.43 12.92 0.17
C LEU A 42 -24.44 12.30 1.15
N SER A 43 -24.88 11.29 1.90
CA SER A 43 -23.99 10.52 2.76
C SER A 43 -22.78 10.11 1.91
N ALA A 44 -21.60 10.53 2.36
CA ALA A 44 -20.35 10.19 1.73
C ALA A 44 -20.08 8.70 1.92
N VAL A 45 -20.81 7.85 1.18
CA VAL A 45 -20.16 6.69 0.60
C VAL A 45 -19.02 7.30 -0.19
N ASN A 46 -17.78 6.95 0.13
CA ASN A 46 -16.57 7.45 -0.50
C ASN A 46 -16.64 7.29 -2.02
N PHE A 47 -17.37 8.17 -2.71
CA PHE A 47 -16.88 8.74 -3.93
C PHE A 47 -15.65 9.47 -3.44
N ALA A 48 -14.52 8.77 -3.50
CA ALA A 48 -13.32 9.40 -3.97
C ALA A 48 -13.73 10.13 -5.25
N MET A 49 -14.29 11.33 -5.10
CA MET A 49 -13.82 12.47 -5.83
C MET A 49 -12.36 12.47 -5.48
N GLU A 50 -11.64 11.66 -6.26
CA GLU A 50 -10.28 11.86 -6.64
C GLU A 50 -10.28 13.37 -6.91
N ARG A 51 -9.94 14.13 -5.87
CA ARG A 51 -9.16 15.32 -6.05
C ARG A 51 -8.19 14.83 -7.09
N ARG A 52 -8.28 15.40 -8.29
CA ARG A 52 -7.15 15.39 -9.18
C ARG A 52 -6.04 15.98 -8.32
N THR A 53 -5.39 15.13 -7.52
CA THR A 53 -3.95 15.13 -7.40
C THR A 53 -3.54 15.43 -8.82
N PRO A 54 -2.83 16.53 -9.08
CA PRO A 54 -2.26 16.71 -10.41
C PRO A 54 -1.61 15.37 -10.69
N ALA A 55 -2.19 14.61 -11.62
CA ALA A 55 -1.80 13.25 -11.86
C ALA A 55 -0.32 13.41 -12.10
N LEU A 56 0.51 12.86 -11.19
CA LEU A 56 1.94 12.77 -11.43
C LEU A 56 2.03 12.31 -12.87
N PRO A 57 2.64 13.12 -13.76
CA PRO A 57 2.42 13.00 -15.18
C PRO A 57 2.57 11.53 -15.49
N GLN A 58 1.46 10.88 -15.85
CA GLN A 58 1.51 9.51 -16.30
C GLN A 58 2.50 9.59 -17.43
N ARG A 59 3.70 9.06 -17.20
CA ARG A 59 4.74 9.03 -18.21
C ARG A 59 4.17 8.08 -19.25
N ARG A 60 3.37 8.64 -20.15
CA ARG A 60 3.00 7.99 -21.37
C ARG A 60 4.34 7.71 -22.00
N SER A 61 4.67 6.44 -22.13
CA SER A 61 5.78 6.03 -22.96
C SER A 61 5.63 6.76 -24.29
N ARG A 62 6.75 7.12 -24.92
CA ARG A 62 6.81 7.91 -26.16
C ARG A 62 5.89 7.34 -27.26
N ASP A 63 5.50 6.07 -27.12
CA ASP A 63 4.66 5.27 -28.01
C ASP A 63 3.16 5.20 -27.64
N GLY A 64 2.68 5.98 -26.66
CA GLY A 64 1.25 6.05 -26.31
C GLY A 64 0.66 4.81 -25.63
N LYS A 65 1.47 3.77 -25.37
CA LYS A 65 1.07 2.58 -24.61
C LYS A 65 1.03 2.89 -23.11
N PRO A 66 0.06 2.35 -22.35
CA PRO A 66 0.05 2.50 -20.90
C PRO A 66 1.29 1.83 -20.30
N ASP A 67 2.03 2.58 -19.48
CA ASP A 67 3.23 2.12 -18.79
C ASP A 67 2.91 0.82 -18.03
N VAL A 68 3.70 -0.22 -18.30
CA VAL A 68 3.52 -1.58 -17.78
C VAL A 68 3.59 -1.61 -16.25
N THR A 69 4.26 -0.62 -15.64
CA THR A 69 4.34 -0.46 -14.18
C THR A 69 3.12 0.20 -13.55
N SER A 70 2.22 0.76 -14.37
CA SER A 70 1.02 1.50 -13.94
C SER A 70 -0.30 0.79 -14.28
N LEU A 71 -0.24 -0.50 -14.61
CA LEU A 71 -1.41 -1.34 -14.90
C LEU A 71 -2.41 -1.30 -13.73
N ARG A 72 -3.71 -1.37 -14.01
CA ARG A 72 -4.73 -1.41 -12.95
C ARG A 72 -4.57 -2.70 -12.13
N LEU A 73 -4.26 -2.53 -10.84
CA LEU A 73 -4.18 -3.63 -9.88
C LEU A 73 -5.58 -4.20 -9.62
N PRO A 74 -5.76 -5.52 -9.54
CA PRO A 74 -7.00 -6.12 -9.07
C PRO A 74 -7.21 -5.75 -7.59
N SER A 75 -8.44 -5.39 -7.20
CA SER A 75 -8.77 -4.97 -5.83
C SER A 75 -8.38 -5.99 -4.77
N ALA A 76 -8.47 -7.29 -5.11
CA ALA A 76 -8.03 -8.40 -4.26
C ALA A 76 -6.53 -8.35 -3.90
N ALA A 77 -5.67 -7.79 -4.75
CA ALA A 77 -4.24 -7.68 -4.44
C ALA A 77 -3.98 -6.75 -3.24
N ARG A 78 -4.82 -5.74 -3.03
CA ARG A 78 -4.69 -4.81 -1.90
C ARG A 78 -5.25 -5.37 -0.58
N LEU A 79 -6.15 -6.35 -0.66
CA LEU A 79 -6.79 -6.96 0.52
C LEU A 79 -5.86 -7.93 1.26
N CYS A 80 -4.90 -8.54 0.57
CA CYS A 80 -3.99 -9.55 1.14
C CYS A 80 -2.59 -9.01 1.50
N TRP A 81 -2.46 -7.70 1.73
CA TRP A 81 -1.17 -7.05 2.05
C TRP A 81 -0.06 -7.35 1.02
N MET A 82 -0.42 -7.51 -0.25
CA MET A 82 0.56 -7.67 -1.30
C MET A 82 1.14 -6.30 -1.65
N ASP A 83 2.48 -6.19 -1.66
CA ASP A 83 3.17 -4.94 -2.01
C ASP A 83 2.77 -4.43 -3.41
N ASP A 84 2.75 -3.11 -3.58
CA ASP A 84 2.36 -2.48 -4.86
C ASP A 84 3.23 -2.96 -6.04
N LYS A 85 4.53 -3.21 -5.80
CA LYS A 85 5.46 -3.76 -6.82
C LYS A 85 5.07 -5.18 -7.23
N SER A 86 4.73 -6.02 -6.26
CA SER A 86 4.32 -7.41 -6.47
C SER A 86 2.97 -7.47 -7.18
N ALA A 87 2.06 -6.58 -6.82
CA ALA A 87 0.76 -6.44 -7.46
C ALA A 87 0.85 -5.90 -8.89
N ALA A 88 1.73 -4.93 -9.16
CA ALA A 88 2.00 -4.43 -10.52
C ALA A 88 2.60 -5.52 -11.41
N ARG A 89 3.57 -6.30 -10.88
CA ARG A 89 4.14 -7.45 -11.60
C ARG A 89 3.06 -8.48 -11.96
N LEU A 90 2.22 -8.85 -11.00
CA LEU A 90 1.12 -9.79 -11.24
C LEU A 90 0.11 -9.27 -12.29
N ALA A 91 -0.19 -7.97 -12.25
CA ALA A 91 -1.04 -7.34 -13.27
C ALA A 91 -0.39 -7.39 -14.66
N ALA A 92 0.93 -7.19 -14.77
CA ALA A 92 1.68 -7.30 -16.01
C ALA A 92 1.64 -8.71 -16.60
N TYR A 93 1.86 -9.75 -15.78
CA TYR A 93 1.76 -11.14 -16.24
C TYR A 93 0.34 -11.52 -16.67
N LYS A 94 -0.68 -11.07 -15.93
CA LYS A 94 -2.09 -11.29 -16.33
C LYS A 94 -2.44 -10.59 -17.65
N ALA A 95 -1.78 -9.47 -17.95
CA ALA A 95 -1.94 -8.74 -19.21
C ALA A 95 -1.04 -9.26 -20.35
N GLY A 96 -0.26 -10.33 -20.13
CA GLY A 96 0.68 -10.88 -21.12
C GLY A 96 1.95 -10.03 -21.35
N ARG A 97 2.17 -8.98 -20.55
CA ARG A 97 3.31 -8.05 -20.65
C ARG A 97 4.34 -8.24 -19.52
N GLY A 98 4.41 -9.45 -18.96
CA GLY A 98 5.30 -9.76 -17.84
C GLY A 98 6.78 -9.56 -18.16
N ALA A 99 7.22 -9.96 -19.36
CA ALA A 99 8.60 -9.78 -19.80
C ALA A 99 8.98 -8.28 -19.90
N GLU A 100 8.12 -7.47 -20.53
CA GLU A 100 8.33 -6.02 -20.62
C GLU A 100 8.43 -5.36 -19.23
N TYR A 101 7.67 -5.85 -18.24
CA TYR A 101 7.77 -5.36 -16.87
C TYR A 101 9.12 -5.70 -16.24
N ASP A 102 9.58 -6.94 -16.35
CA ASP A 102 10.86 -7.35 -15.79
C ASP A 102 12.04 -6.61 -16.47
N ASP A 103 11.98 -6.38 -17.79
CA ASP A 103 12.99 -5.62 -18.54
C ASP A 103 13.06 -4.15 -18.10
N THR A 104 11.91 -3.50 -17.90
CA THR A 104 11.89 -2.09 -17.43
C THR A 104 12.39 -1.93 -16.00
N ILE A 105 12.13 -2.91 -15.13
CA ILE A 105 12.65 -2.92 -13.75
C ILE A 105 14.15 -3.19 -13.75
N ALA A 106 14.64 -4.12 -14.58
CA ALA A 106 16.07 -4.37 -14.73
C ALA A 106 16.81 -3.12 -15.22
N ALA A 107 16.32 -2.48 -16.28
CA ALA A 107 16.89 -1.23 -16.79
C ALA A 107 16.92 -0.12 -15.73
N ARG A 108 15.85 0.02 -14.93
CA ARG A 108 15.82 1.02 -13.85
C ARG A 108 16.83 0.71 -12.74
N LYS A 109 17.03 -0.58 -12.40
CA LYS A 109 18.04 -1.00 -11.43
C LYS A 109 19.46 -0.73 -11.94
N GLU A 110 19.73 -1.02 -13.21
CA GLU A 110 21.03 -0.71 -13.82
C GLU A 110 21.31 0.80 -13.84
N LEU A 111 20.30 1.62 -14.13
CA LEU A 111 20.45 3.07 -14.03
C LEU A 111 20.72 3.54 -12.60
N ALA A 112 20.02 2.99 -11.60
CA ALA A 112 20.28 3.32 -10.19
C ALA A 112 21.70 2.97 -9.77
N LEU A 113 22.20 1.79 -10.17
CA LEU A 113 23.58 1.36 -9.95
C LEU A 113 24.58 2.33 -10.62
N ARG A 114 24.29 2.79 -11.84
CA ARG A 114 25.12 3.78 -12.55
C ARG A 114 25.12 5.15 -11.90
N HIS A 115 24.02 5.54 -11.28
CA HIS A 115 23.90 6.82 -10.57
C HIS A 115 24.50 6.79 -9.16
N GLY A 116 25.01 5.64 -8.70
CA GLY A 116 25.62 5.51 -7.37
C GLY A 116 24.60 5.55 -6.22
N ASP A 117 23.30 5.50 -6.54
CA ASP A 117 22.24 5.38 -5.57
C ASP A 117 22.20 3.92 -5.09
N SER A 118 22.98 3.61 -4.05
CA SER A 118 22.78 2.38 -3.29
C SER A 118 21.33 2.37 -2.82
N GLU A 119 20.55 1.39 -3.29
CA GLU A 119 19.12 1.18 -3.05
C GLU A 119 18.60 1.94 -1.81
N SER A 120 18.21 3.20 -1.99
CA SER A 120 17.42 3.90 -1.00
C SER A 120 16.02 3.32 -1.16
N GLY A 121 15.77 2.28 -0.36
CA GLY A 121 14.45 1.78 -0.11
C GLY A 121 13.52 2.98 0.11
N GLY A 122 12.29 2.86 -0.38
CA GLY A 122 11.20 3.66 0.18
C GLY A 122 11.23 3.59 1.70
N PRO A 123 10.56 4.54 2.40
CA PRO A 123 10.60 4.63 3.84
C PRO A 123 10.53 3.24 4.44
N ALA A 124 11.55 2.88 5.24
CA ALA A 124 11.68 1.57 5.85
C ALA A 124 10.29 1.12 6.32
N PRO A 125 9.85 -0.12 6.02
CA PRO A 125 8.56 -0.59 6.51
C PRO A 125 8.52 -0.28 7.99
N PRO A 126 7.42 0.30 8.52
CA PRO A 126 7.30 0.56 9.94
C PRO A 126 7.69 -0.73 10.64
N ALA A 127 8.71 -0.66 11.48
CA ALA A 127 9.15 -1.79 12.26
C ALA A 127 7.95 -2.18 13.14
N HIS A 128 7.12 -3.08 12.65
CA HIS A 128 6.21 -3.85 13.46
C HIS A 128 7.09 -4.83 14.24
N SER A 129 7.81 -4.26 15.20
CA SER A 129 8.63 -4.91 16.22
C SER A 129 7.70 -5.62 17.20
N HIS A 130 7.05 -6.68 16.75
CA HIS A 130 6.38 -7.61 17.64
C HIS A 130 6.75 -9.07 17.36
N SER A 131 7.68 -9.33 16.43
CA SER A 131 8.28 -10.65 16.32
C SER A 131 9.52 -10.72 17.23
N PRO A 132 9.55 -11.61 18.25
CA PRO A 132 10.69 -11.77 19.16
C PRO A 132 11.96 -12.26 18.44
N LEU A 133 11.87 -12.57 17.15
CA LEU A 133 12.99 -12.97 16.30
C LEU A 133 13.73 -11.79 15.67
N SER A 134 13.09 -10.63 15.58
CA SER A 134 13.65 -9.41 14.98
C SER A 134 14.25 -8.44 16.01
N ASP A 135 14.19 -8.77 17.30
CA ASP A 135 14.86 -7.96 18.32
C ASP A 135 16.38 -8.07 18.18
N PRO A 136 17.10 -6.95 18.06
CA PRO A 136 18.55 -6.94 17.82
C PRO A 136 19.32 -7.66 18.93
N VAL A 137 18.79 -7.63 20.16
CA VAL A 137 19.35 -8.31 21.34
C VAL A 137 19.22 -9.83 21.22
N ILE A 138 18.05 -10.33 20.78
CA ILE A 138 17.78 -11.77 20.66
C ILE A 138 18.60 -12.35 19.50
N LEU A 139 18.72 -11.61 18.40
CA LEU A 139 19.52 -12.01 17.24
C LEU A 139 21.02 -12.09 17.58
N ALA A 140 21.55 -11.11 18.33
CA ALA A 140 22.94 -11.13 18.79
C ALA A 140 23.22 -12.33 19.71
N ASN A 141 22.30 -12.67 20.61
CA ASN A 141 22.45 -13.81 21.51
C ASN A 141 22.45 -15.15 20.76
N ARG A 142 21.62 -15.29 19.73
CA ARG A 142 21.58 -16.49 18.88
C ARG A 142 22.85 -16.67 18.06
N ILE A 143 23.39 -15.59 17.49
CA ILE A 143 24.66 -15.65 16.75
C ILE A 143 25.79 -16.10 17.68
N LYS A 144 25.85 -15.58 18.91
CA LYS A 144 26.85 -15.99 19.91
C LYS A 144 26.68 -17.46 20.33
N ALA A 145 25.45 -17.94 20.51
CA ALA A 145 25.17 -19.34 20.83
C ALA A 145 25.63 -20.27 19.70
N ALA A 146 25.29 -19.95 18.44
CA ALA A 146 25.70 -20.72 17.27
C ALA A 146 27.23 -20.73 17.07
N GLN A 147 27.93 -19.64 17.40
CA GLN A 147 29.40 -19.61 17.38
C GLN A 147 30.01 -20.50 18.47
N LYS A 148 29.42 -20.51 19.68
CA LYS A 148 29.88 -21.36 20.78
C LYS A 148 29.69 -22.85 20.46
N GLU A 149 28.59 -23.22 19.82
CA GLU A 149 28.35 -24.58 19.34
C GLU A 149 29.39 -25.02 18.31
N LYS A 150 29.70 -24.16 17.31
CA LYS A 150 30.74 -24.45 16.31
C LYS A 150 32.14 -24.59 16.92
N VAL A 151 32.46 -23.79 17.94
CA VAL A 151 33.73 -23.88 18.64
C VAL A 151 33.81 -25.19 19.42
N ASN A 152 32.75 -25.56 20.14
CA ASN A 152 32.67 -26.82 20.88
C ASN A 152 32.74 -28.04 19.93
N GLU A 153 32.06 -27.99 18.79
CA GLU A 153 32.10 -29.04 17.77
C GLU A 153 33.50 -29.17 17.13
N SER A 154 34.19 -28.05 16.90
CA SER A 154 35.57 -28.09 16.41
C SER A 154 36.58 -28.61 17.45
N ALA A 155 36.29 -28.46 18.74
CA ALA A 155 37.10 -28.99 19.84
C ALA A 155 36.94 -30.52 19.96
N THR A 156 35.70 -31.03 19.90
CA THR A 156 35.43 -32.48 19.96
C THR A 156 35.97 -33.22 18.73
N ILE A 157 35.97 -32.59 17.54
CA ILE A 157 36.58 -33.14 16.33
C ILE A 157 38.12 -33.21 16.45
N ARG A 158 38.76 -32.29 17.19
CA ARG A 158 40.21 -32.34 17.43
C ARG A 158 40.58 -33.44 18.42
N GLU A 159 39.85 -33.55 19.53
CA GLU A 159 40.08 -34.59 20.54
C GLU A 159 39.91 -36.00 19.96
N SER A 160 38.88 -36.23 19.13
CA SER A 160 38.67 -37.52 18.45
C SER A 160 39.72 -37.87 17.39
N ARG A 161 40.49 -36.90 16.88
CA ARG A 161 41.61 -37.14 15.96
C ARG A 161 42.90 -37.50 16.67
N ASP A 162 43.13 -36.96 17.87
CA ASP A 162 44.32 -37.26 18.66
C ASP A 162 44.22 -38.64 19.34
N SER A 163 43.03 -39.08 19.77
CA SER A 163 42.82 -40.44 20.32
C SER A 163 42.88 -41.58 19.30
N LYS A 164 43.00 -41.29 18.00
CA LYS A 164 43.11 -42.32 16.92
C LYS A 164 44.55 -42.51 16.43
N LYS A 165 45.51 -41.86 17.10
CA LYS A 165 46.93 -41.84 16.72
C LYS A 165 47.86 -42.55 17.71
N GLU A 166 47.31 -43.17 18.75
CA GLU A 166 47.94 -44.19 19.61
C GLU A 166 47.47 -45.58 19.18
#